data_AF-A0A7K9UIH6-F1
#
_entry.id   AF-A0A7K9UIH6-F1
#
_cell.length_a   1.000
_cell.length_b   1.000
_cell.length_c   1.000
_cell.angle_alpha   90.00
_cell.angle_beta   90.00
_cell.angle_gamma   90.00
#
_symmetry.space_group_name_H-M   'P 1'
#
loop_
_entity.id
_entity.type
_entity.pdbx_description
1 polymer ?
#
loop_
_entity_poly.entity_id
_entity_poly.type
_entity_poly.pdbx_seq_one_letter_code
_entity_poly.pdbx_strand_id
1 'polypeptide(L)'
;MFRSVRHMIYDLIEWRSQILSGTLPQDELKELKKKVTAKIDYGNRILDLDLVVRDEDGNILDPEQTSTISLFRAHEIASKQVEERLQEEKSQKQNIDINRQAKFAATPSFALFVNLKNVVCKIGEDAEVLMSLYDPLESKFI
;
A
#
# COMPACT_ATOMS: atom_id res chain seq x y z
N MET A 1 -6.32 2.90 -7.74
CA MET A 1 -7.21 3.79 -6.96
C MET A 1 -8.25 3.03 -6.15
N PHE A 2 -9.22 2.32 -6.77
CA PHE A 2 -10.29 1.61 -6.05
C PHE A 2 -9.81 0.67 -4.93
N ARG A 3 -8.82 -0.19 -5.20
CA ARG A 3 -8.27 -1.10 -4.18
C ARG A 3 -7.69 -0.32 -2.99
N SER A 4 -6.92 0.73 -3.23
CA SER A 4 -6.32 1.55 -2.17
C SER A 4 -7.37 2.19 -1.30
N VAL A 5 -8.37 2.85 -1.91
CA VAL A 5 -9.49 3.49 -1.20
C VAL A 5 -10.29 2.47 -0.41
N ARG A 6 -10.57 1.29 -0.98
CA ARG A 6 -11.25 0.20 -0.27
C ARG A 6 -10.50 -0.25 1.00
N HIS A 7 -9.17 -0.38 0.95
CA HIS A 7 -8.39 -0.70 2.15
C HIS A 7 -8.49 0.43 3.19
N MET A 8 -8.40 1.69 2.77
CA MET A 8 -8.59 2.82 3.71
C MET A 8 -9.97 2.80 4.37
N ILE A 9 -11.03 2.47 3.62
CA ILE A 9 -12.38 2.36 4.17
C ILE A 9 -12.44 1.25 5.20
N TYR A 10 -11.81 0.08 4.95
CA TYR A 10 -11.76 -0.99 5.94
C TYR A 10 -11.01 -0.58 7.22
N ASP A 11 -9.86 0.08 7.07
CA ASP A 11 -9.12 0.65 8.22
C ASP A 11 -10.02 1.59 9.04
N LEU A 12 -10.74 2.49 8.37
CA LEU A 12 -11.62 3.47 9.02
C LEU A 12 -12.83 2.82 9.71
N ILE A 13 -13.42 1.78 9.12
CA ILE A 13 -14.52 1.02 9.74
C ILE A 13 -14.03 0.32 11.02
N GLU A 14 -12.85 -0.28 10.98
CA GLU A 14 -12.25 -0.93 12.14
C GLU A 14 -11.95 0.08 13.24
N TRP A 15 -11.29 1.20 12.92
CA TRP A 15 -10.98 2.23 13.91
C TRP A 15 -12.24 2.88 14.49
N ARG A 16 -13.30 3.04 13.69
CA ARG A 16 -14.61 3.46 14.20
C ARG A 16 -15.14 2.46 15.23
N SER A 17 -15.03 1.16 14.96
CA SER A 17 -15.44 0.12 15.92
C SER A 17 -14.63 0.19 17.22
N GLN A 18 -13.33 0.45 17.14
CA GLN A 18 -12.46 0.60 18.31
C GLN A 18 -12.79 1.87 19.12
N ILE A 19 -13.09 2.99 18.47
CA ILE A 19 -13.52 4.22 19.16
C ILE A 19 -14.86 4.00 19.88
N LEU A 20 -15.79 3.30 19.24
CA LEU A 20 -17.13 3.06 19.80
C LEU A 20 -17.17 1.95 20.84
N SER A 21 -16.14 1.10 20.94
CA SER A 21 -16.10 0.06 21.97
C SER A 21 -16.00 0.64 23.39
N GLY A 22 -15.46 1.86 23.52
CA GLY A 22 -15.25 2.52 24.81
C GLY A 22 -14.22 1.84 25.70
N THR A 23 -13.42 0.92 25.15
CA THR A 23 -12.44 0.12 25.91
C THR A 23 -11.02 0.67 25.85
N LEU A 24 -10.76 1.67 25.01
CA LEU A 24 -9.45 2.27 24.84
C LEU A 24 -9.14 3.26 25.98
N PRO A 25 -7.94 3.22 26.56
CA PRO A 25 -7.41 4.30 27.41
C PRO A 25 -7.46 5.66 26.72
N GLN A 26 -7.46 6.74 27.50
CA GLN A 26 -7.59 8.10 26.98
C GLN A 26 -6.48 8.48 25.98
N ASP A 27 -5.24 8.09 26.27
CA ASP A 27 -4.09 8.40 25.42
C ASP A 27 -4.16 7.64 24.08
N GLU A 28 -4.48 6.34 24.13
CA GLU A 28 -4.68 5.52 22.93
C GLU A 28 -5.86 6.01 22.09
N LEU A 29 -6.96 6.42 22.73
CA LEU A 29 -8.11 7.00 22.05
C LEU A 29 -7.74 8.33 21.36
N LYS A 30 -6.91 9.16 22.02
CA LYS A 30 -6.43 10.42 21.44
C LYS A 30 -5.55 10.16 20.21
N GLU A 31 -4.61 9.23 20.29
CA GLU A 31 -3.79 8.84 19.15
C GLU A 31 -4.63 8.24 18.02
N LEU A 32 -5.59 7.38 18.34
CA LEU A 32 -6.47 6.77 17.34
C LEU A 32 -7.31 7.83 16.63
N LYS A 33 -7.85 8.83 17.33
CA LYS A 33 -8.56 9.96 16.71
C LYS A 33 -7.66 10.74 15.75
N LYS A 34 -6.42 11.03 16.14
CA LYS A 34 -5.43 11.69 15.25
C LYS A 34 -5.13 10.85 14.01
N LYS A 35 -5.02 9.53 14.18
CA LYS A 35 -4.78 8.60 13.08
C LYS A 35 -5.97 8.54 12.11
N VAL A 36 -7.19 8.46 12.64
CA VAL A 36 -8.44 8.45 11.86
C VAL A 36 -8.57 9.72 11.03
N THR A 37 -8.46 10.88 11.68
CA THR A 37 -8.60 12.19 11.03
C THR A 37 -7.56 12.39 9.93
N ALA A 38 -6.29 12.10 10.22
CA ALA A 38 -5.24 12.18 9.22
C ALA A 38 -5.46 11.25 8.00
N LYS A 39 -6.01 10.05 8.20
CA LYS A 39 -6.34 9.12 7.11
C LYS A 39 -7.51 9.62 6.28
N ILE A 40 -8.52 10.22 6.91
CA ILE A 40 -9.65 10.87 6.22
C ILE A 40 -9.15 12.04 5.38
N ASP A 41 -8.36 12.93 5.94
CA ASP A 41 -7.90 14.14 5.25
C ASP A 41 -6.99 13.78 4.06
N TYR A 42 -6.13 12.76 4.22
CA TYR A 42 -5.40 12.17 3.09
C TYR A 42 -6.34 11.58 2.02
N GLY A 43 -7.35 10.82 2.46
CA GLY A 43 -8.37 10.24 1.59
C GLY A 43 -9.10 11.30 0.76
N ASN A 44 -9.53 12.39 1.40
CA ASN A 44 -10.15 13.52 0.75
C ASN A 44 -9.23 14.12 -0.32
N ARG A 45 -7.95 14.33 0.00
CA ARG A 45 -6.99 14.89 -0.96
C ARG A 45 -6.81 14.02 -2.20
N ILE A 46 -6.66 12.70 -2.05
CA ILE A 46 -6.48 11.82 -3.21
C ILE A 46 -7.76 11.60 -4.01
N LEU A 47 -8.91 11.86 -3.41
CA LEU A 47 -10.23 11.80 -4.04
C LEU A 47 -10.68 13.16 -4.60
N ASP A 48 -9.84 14.20 -4.46
CA ASP A 48 -10.13 15.57 -4.88
C ASP A 48 -11.40 16.15 -4.22
N LEU A 49 -11.56 15.87 -2.92
CA LEU A 49 -12.61 16.41 -2.06
C LEU A 49 -12.09 17.58 -1.23
N ASP A 50 -13.02 18.33 -0.64
CA ASP A 50 -12.69 19.50 0.18
C ASP A 50 -11.78 19.17 1.37
N LEU A 51 -10.83 20.07 1.61
CA LEU A 51 -9.96 20.04 2.78
C LEU A 51 -10.76 20.45 4.02
N VAL A 52 -10.72 19.63 5.05
CA VAL A 52 -11.34 19.92 6.35
C VAL A 52 -10.24 20.41 7.29
N VAL A 53 -10.40 21.63 7.82
CA VAL A 53 -9.43 22.20 8.77
C VAL A 53 -9.78 21.74 10.19
N ARG A 54 -8.77 21.22 10.91
CA ARG A 54 -8.94 20.64 12.25
C ARG A 54 -8.07 21.33 13.29
N ASP A 55 -8.47 21.23 14.55
CA ASP A 55 -7.67 21.61 15.71
C ASP A 55 -6.66 20.51 16.10
N GLU A 56 -5.86 20.78 17.15
CA GLU A 56 -4.83 19.85 17.68
C GLU A 56 -5.40 18.55 18.27
N ASP A 57 -6.70 18.53 18.59
CA ASP A 57 -7.42 17.36 19.10
C ASP A 57 -8.16 16.60 17.98
N GLY A 58 -8.09 17.09 16.74
CA GLY A 58 -8.67 16.49 15.54
C GLY A 58 -10.12 16.87 15.26
N ASN A 59 -10.68 17.82 16.03
CA ASN A 59 -12.04 18.31 15.80
C ASN A 59 -12.05 19.30 14.64
N ILE A 60 -13.18 19.40 13.94
CA ILE A 60 -13.35 20.38 12.87
C ILE A 60 -13.40 21.77 13.48
N LEU A 61 -12.61 22.69 12.94
CA LEU A 61 -12.64 24.09 13.36
C LEU A 61 -13.96 24.73 12.96
N ASP A 62 -14.62 25.39 13.92
CA ASP A 62 -15.82 26.17 13.65
C ASP A 62 -15.44 27.55 13.11
N PRO A 63 -15.81 27.90 11.86
CA PRO A 63 -15.49 29.20 11.26
C PRO A 63 -16.20 30.37 11.95
N GLU A 64 -17.32 30.15 12.65
CA GLU A 64 -18.04 31.22 13.37
C GLU A 64 -17.35 31.56 14.70
N GLN A 65 -16.60 30.62 15.27
CA GLN A 65 -15.86 30.79 16.52
C GLN A 65 -14.36 31.07 16.28
N THR A 66 -13.89 30.95 15.03
CA THR A 66 -12.48 31.09 14.67
C THR A 66 -12.28 32.34 13.84
N SER A 67 -11.34 33.21 14.23
CA SER A 67 -11.03 34.40 13.42
C SER A 67 -10.60 34.01 12.00
N THR A 68 -10.98 34.81 11.01
CA THR A 68 -10.66 34.55 9.59
C THR A 68 -9.16 34.35 9.36
N ILE A 69 -8.32 35.13 10.05
CA ILE A 69 -6.86 35.03 9.94
C ILE A 69 -6.36 33.71 10.55
N SER A 70 -6.88 33.31 11.71
CA SER A 70 -6.52 32.05 12.35
C SER A 70 -6.94 30.85 11.50
N LEU A 71 -8.15 30.89 10.95
CA LEU A 71 -8.68 29.84 10.09
C LEU A 71 -7.85 29.71 8.81
N PHE A 72 -7.47 30.83 8.18
CA PHE A 72 -6.60 30.83 7.02
C PHE A 72 -5.23 30.21 7.31
N ARG A 73 -4.60 30.58 8.43
CA ARG A 73 -3.31 29.98 8.84
C ARG A 73 -3.45 28.48 9.09
N ALA A 74 -4.50 28.06 9.77
CA ALA A 74 -4.78 26.65 10.02
C ALA A 74 -5.00 25.89 8.70
N HIS A 75 -5.70 26.50 7.73
CA HIS A 75 -5.87 25.95 6.39
C HIS A 75 -4.53 25.78 5.66
N GLU A 76 -3.66 26.80 5.67
CA GLU A 76 -2.32 26.69 5.05
C GLU A 76 -1.51 25.55 5.64
N ILE A 77 -1.52 25.42 6.97
CA ILE A 77 -0.82 24.34 7.69
C ILE A 77 -1.40 22.98 7.29
N ALA A 78 -2.73 22.83 7.34
CA ALA A 78 -3.41 21.58 6.99
C ALA A 78 -3.14 21.17 5.53
N SER A 79 -3.22 22.12 4.60
CA SER A 79 -2.93 21.88 3.18
C SER A 79 -1.49 21.41 2.98
N LYS A 80 -0.52 22.07 3.64
CA LYS A 80 0.89 21.71 3.54
C LYS A 80 1.18 20.33 4.10
N GLN A 81 0.65 20.00 5.28
CA GLN A 81 0.86 18.69 5.91
C GLN A 81 0.33 17.54 5.05
N VAL A 82 -0.83 17.72 4.42
CA VAL A 82 -1.41 16.69 3.55
C VAL A 82 -0.58 16.52 2.27
N GLU A 83 -0.04 17.62 1.73
CA GLU A 83 0.84 17.58 0.56
C GLU A 83 2.19 16.91 0.84
N GLU A 84 2.83 17.23 1.97
CA GLU A 84 4.07 16.59 2.43
C GLU A 84 3.89 15.07 2.54
N ARG A 85 2.81 14.60 3.17
CA ARG A 85 2.50 13.15 3.27
C ARG A 85 2.28 12.50 1.91
N LEU A 86 1.63 13.19 0.97
CA LEU A 86 1.40 12.68 -0.37
C LEU A 86 2.74 12.48 -1.11
N GLN A 87 3.68 13.40 -0.92
CA GLN A 87 5.02 13.32 -1.51
C GLN A 87 5.87 12.20 -0.88
N GLU A 88 5.79 12.02 0.44
CA GLU A 88 6.43 10.90 1.14
C GLU A 88 5.94 9.54 0.62
N GLU A 89 4.63 9.36 0.46
CA GLU A 89 4.07 8.12 -0.09
C GLU A 89 4.53 7.85 -1.53
N LYS A 90 4.59 8.89 -2.38
CA LYS A 90 5.12 8.76 -3.75
C LYS A 90 6.59 8.32 -3.72
N SER A 91 7.38 8.91 -2.83
CA SER A 91 8.81 8.62 -2.68
C SER A 91 9.06 7.20 -2.14
N GLN A 92 8.21 6.71 -1.25
CA GLN A 92 8.28 5.32 -0.76
C GLN A 92 7.92 4.31 -1.86
N LYS A 93 6.87 4.57 -2.64
CA LYS A 93 6.50 3.71 -3.78
C LYS A 93 7.61 3.66 -4.83
N GLN A 94 8.19 4.81 -5.18
CA GLN A 94 9.34 4.87 -6.10
C GLN A 94 10.57 4.13 -5.58
N ASN A 95 10.91 4.25 -4.29
CA ASN A 95 12.04 3.51 -3.71
C ASN A 95 11.83 1.99 -3.74
N ILE A 96 10.61 1.51 -3.51
CA ILE A 96 10.29 0.07 -3.59
C ILE A 96 10.45 -0.43 -5.03
N ASP A 97 10.00 0.34 -6.02
CA ASP A 97 10.11 -0.04 -7.43
C ASP A 97 11.56 -0.05 -7.91
N ILE A 98 12.38 0.93 -7.51
CA ILE A 98 13.83 0.98 -7.80
C ILE A 98 14.55 -0.21 -7.14
N ASN A 99 14.23 -0.53 -5.89
CA ASN A 99 14.87 -1.62 -5.15
C ASN A 99 14.42 -3.01 -5.69
N ARG A 100 13.17 -3.14 -6.17
CA ARG A 100 12.72 -4.33 -6.91
C ARG A 100 13.45 -4.46 -8.25
N GLN A 101 13.52 -3.39 -9.04
CA GLN A 101 14.22 -3.42 -10.34
C GLN A 101 15.71 -3.74 -10.18
N ALA A 102 16.39 -3.17 -9.17
CA ALA A 102 17.77 -3.49 -8.87
C ALA A 102 17.97 -4.95 -8.46
N LYS A 103 17.04 -5.53 -7.68
CA LYS A 103 17.10 -6.95 -7.27
C LYS A 103 16.79 -7.92 -8.41
N PHE A 104 15.88 -7.58 -9.32
CA PHE A 104 15.63 -8.38 -10.52
C PHE A 104 16.74 -8.26 -11.57
N ALA A 105 17.41 -7.11 -11.67
CA ALA A 105 18.58 -6.94 -12.52
C ALA A 105 19.82 -7.69 -12.00
N ALA A 106 19.92 -7.91 -10.68
CA ALA A 106 21.05 -8.58 -10.04
C ALA A 106 20.98 -10.12 -10.06
N THR A 107 19.89 -10.73 -10.52
CA THR A 107 19.78 -12.19 -10.63
C THR A 107 19.04 -12.53 -11.92
N PRO A 108 19.71 -13.09 -12.94
CA PRO A 108 19.03 -13.49 -14.16
C PRO A 108 18.07 -14.64 -13.83
N SER A 109 16.79 -14.33 -13.65
CA SER A 109 15.73 -15.31 -13.46
C SER A 109 15.20 -15.75 -14.82
N PHE A 110 15.57 -16.95 -15.26
CA PHE A 110 14.98 -17.56 -16.45
C PHE A 110 13.78 -18.40 -16.02
N ALA A 111 12.63 -18.19 -16.66
CA ALA A 111 11.46 -19.05 -16.49
C ALA A 111 11.37 -19.98 -17.71
N LEU A 112 11.44 -21.29 -17.48
CA LEU A 112 11.27 -22.30 -18.52
C LEU A 112 9.94 -23.03 -18.29
N PHE A 113 9.08 -23.04 -19.31
CA PHE A 113 7.83 -23.80 -19.30
C PHE A 113 7.92 -24.95 -20.30
N VAL A 114 7.79 -26.18 -19.82
CA VAL A 114 7.78 -27.36 -20.68
C VAL A 114 6.47 -28.11 -20.53
N ASN A 115 5.87 -28.48 -21.65
CA ASN A 115 4.60 -29.20 -21.70
C ASN A 115 4.74 -30.41 -22.63
N LEU A 116 4.79 -31.62 -22.05
CA LEU A 116 4.80 -32.88 -22.78
C LEU A 116 3.36 -33.32 -23.03
N LYS A 117 2.94 -33.34 -24.29
CA LYS A 117 1.53 -33.58 -24.65
C LYS A 117 1.17 -35.04 -24.92
N ASN A 118 2.11 -35.86 -25.37
CA ASN A 118 1.85 -37.26 -25.71
C ASN A 118 3.14 -38.09 -25.67
N VAL A 119 3.04 -39.34 -25.21
CA VAL A 119 4.08 -40.37 -25.25
C VAL A 119 3.40 -41.69 -25.64
N VAL A 120 3.89 -42.38 -26.67
CA VAL A 120 3.34 -43.65 -27.16
C VAL A 120 4.44 -44.71 -27.11
N CYS A 121 4.21 -45.81 -26.39
CA CYS A 121 5.09 -46.98 -26.34
C CYS A 121 4.32 -48.27 -26.70
N LYS A 122 5.04 -49.32 -27.12
CA LYS A 122 4.45 -50.62 -27.48
C LYS A 122 4.20 -51.47 -26.22
N ILE A 123 3.14 -52.29 -26.26
CA ILE A 123 2.82 -53.24 -25.18
C ILE A 123 3.92 -54.30 -25.09
N GLY A 124 4.55 -54.41 -23.92
CA GLY A 124 5.59 -55.39 -23.62
C GLY A 124 7.03 -54.86 -23.64
N GLU A 125 7.24 -53.56 -23.92
CA GLU A 125 8.55 -52.90 -23.81
C GLU A 125 8.60 -52.03 -22.55
N ASP A 126 9.70 -52.13 -21.80
CA ASP A 126 10.00 -51.19 -20.71
C ASP A 126 10.35 -49.83 -21.34
N ALA A 127 9.66 -48.76 -20.93
CA ALA A 127 9.85 -47.42 -21.47
C ALA A 127 9.93 -46.37 -20.36
N GLU A 128 10.96 -45.52 -20.43
CA GLU A 128 11.18 -44.40 -19.51
C GLU A 128 11.36 -43.09 -20.30
N VAL A 129 10.79 -42.00 -19.80
CA VAL A 129 10.96 -40.65 -20.38
C VAL A 129 11.63 -39.77 -19.33
N LEU A 130 12.83 -39.30 -19.65
CA LEU A 130 13.57 -38.32 -18.86
C LEU A 130 13.66 -36.98 -19.60
N MET A 131 13.63 -35.90 -18.82
CA MET A 131 13.86 -34.55 -19.30
C MET A 131 14.85 -33.86 -18.35
N SER A 132 15.94 -33.36 -18.90
CA SER A 132 17.00 -32.68 -18.15
C SER A 132 17.45 -31.44 -18.92
N LEU A 133 17.98 -30.47 -18.20
CA LEU A 133 18.56 -29.28 -18.81
C LEU A 133 20.05 -29.51 -18.97
N TYR A 134 20.60 -29.28 -20.16
CA TYR A 134 22.04 -29.42 -20.40
C TYR A 134 22.72 -28.06 -20.37
N ASP A 135 23.73 -27.92 -19.53
CA ASP A 135 24.62 -26.77 -19.52
C ASP A 135 25.84 -27.05 -20.43
N PRO A 136 25.96 -26.38 -21.59
CA PRO A 136 27.09 -26.58 -22.49
C PRO A 136 28.40 -25.97 -21.96
N LEU A 137 28.35 -25.02 -21.03
CA LEU A 137 29.55 -24.42 -20.43
C LEU A 137 30.17 -25.34 -19.40
N GLU A 138 29.32 -25.98 -18.59
CA GLU A 138 29.75 -26.93 -17.56
C GLU A 138 29.74 -28.39 -18.03
N SER A 139 29.27 -28.64 -19.26
CA SER A 139 29.14 -29.96 -19.87
C SER A 139 28.41 -30.98 -18.98
N LYS A 140 27.34 -30.53 -18.31
CA LYS A 140 26.59 -31.35 -17.34
C LYS A 140 25.08 -31.18 -17.50
N PHE A 141 24.34 -32.20 -17.09
CA PHE A 141 22.90 -32.12 -16.92
C PHE A 141 22.56 -31.51 -15.55
N ILE A 142 21.63 -30.56 -15.53
CA ILE A 142 21.02 -29.90 -14.36
C ILE A 142 19.67 -30.57 -14.09
#